data_AF-K9XVC4-F1
#
_entry.id   AF-K9XVC4-F1
#
_cell.length_a   1.000
_cell.length_b   1.000
_cell.length_c   1.000
_cell.angle_alpha   90.00
_cell.angle_beta   90.00
_cell.angle_gamma   90.00
#
_symmetry.space_group_name_H-M   'P 1'
#
loop_
_entity.id
_entity.type
_entity.pdbx_description
1 polymer ?
#
loop_
_entity_poly.entity_id
_entity_poly.type
_entity_poly.pdbx_seq_one_letter_code
_entity_poly.pdbx_strand_id
1 'polypeptide(L)' 'MSDLNRGIMKFDGADKPVVVAVSAALIFGSILVLIVWAINSAYAIN' A
#
# COMPACT_ATOMS: atom_id res chain seq x y z
N MET A 1 -13.44 5.56 -10.14
CA MET A 1 -13.77 5.96 -8.75
C MET A 1 -14.36 7.37 -8.76
N SER A 2 -15.66 7.51 -8.98
CA SER A 2 -16.30 8.85 -8.92
C SER A 2 -16.85 9.18 -7.53
N ASP A 3 -17.20 8.17 -6.74
CA ASP A 3 -17.90 8.35 -5.47
C ASP A 3 -16.95 8.76 -4.32
N LEU A 4 -15.75 8.19 -4.30
CA LEU A 4 -14.67 8.53 -3.37
C LEU A 4 -14.20 9.99 -3.52
N ASN A 5 -14.32 10.56 -4.73
CA ASN A 5 -13.96 11.94 -5.00
C ASN A 5 -15.12 12.89 -4.61
N ARG A 6 -15.50 12.87 -3.32
CA ARG A 6 -16.53 13.74 -2.73
C ARG A 6 -16.14 14.20 -1.32
N GLY A 7 -16.65 15.37 -0.92
CA GLY A 7 -16.45 15.91 0.43
C GLY A 7 -14.98 16.12 0.75
N ILE A 8 -14.57 15.64 1.93
CA ILE A 8 -13.19 15.78 2.43
C ILE A 8 -12.17 14.85 1.78
N MET A 9 -12.61 13.84 1.02
CA MET A 9 -11.73 12.88 0.34
C MET A 9 -11.46 13.24 -1.13
N LYS A 10 -11.77 14.48 -1.54
CA LYS A 10 -11.43 15.01 -2.86
C LYS A 10 -9.94 15.34 -2.95
N PHE A 11 -9.14 14.37 -3.40
CA PHE A 11 -7.73 14.57 -3.69
C PHE A 11 -7.51 14.58 -5.20
N ASP A 12 -7.00 15.70 -5.72
CA ASP A 12 -6.76 15.83 -7.15
C ASP A 12 -5.68 14.83 -7.62
N GLY A 13 -6.00 14.09 -8.68
CA GLY A 13 -5.12 13.09 -9.26
C GLY A 13 -4.91 11.80 -8.45
N ALA A 14 -5.55 11.63 -7.28
CA ALA A 14 -5.39 10.42 -6.47
C ALA A 14 -5.93 9.15 -7.17
N ASP A 15 -6.98 9.29 -7.99
CA ASP A 15 -7.58 8.18 -8.74
C ASP A 15 -6.84 7.85 -10.05
N LYS A 16 -5.70 8.53 -10.35
CA LYS A 16 -4.92 8.23 -11.55
C LYS A 16 -4.36 6.80 -11.45
N PRO A 17 -4.49 5.96 -12.50
CA PRO A 17 -4.04 4.56 -12.45
C PRO A 17 -2.58 4.39 -12.01
N VAL A 18 -1.71 5.31 -12.43
CA VAL A 18 -0.28 5.31 -12.05
C VAL A 18 -0.10 5.58 -10.55
N VAL A 19 -0.85 6.52 -9.98
CA VAL A 19 -0.76 6.87 -8.55
C VAL A 19 -1.25 5.70 -7.70
N VAL A 20 -2.33 5.05 -8.11
CA VAL A 20 -2.86 3.84 -7.46
C VAL A 20 -1.84 2.70 -7.53
N ALA A 21 -1.22 2.46 -8.68
CA ALA A 21 -0.23 1.39 -8.84
C ALA A 21 1.00 1.59 -7.93
N VAL A 22 1.53 2.82 -7.86
CA VAL A 22 2.67 3.14 -6.97
C VAL A 22 2.28 2.98 -5.50
N SER A 23 1.11 3.48 -5.12
CA SER A 23 0.61 3.35 -3.74
C SER A 23 0.40 1.89 -3.34
N ALA A 24 -0.16 1.09 -4.25
CA ALA A 24 -0.34 -0.35 -4.05
C ALA A 24 1.01 -1.06 -3.88
N ALA A 25 2.00 -0.75 -4.74
CA ALA A 25 3.34 -1.33 -4.62
C ALA A 25 3.99 -1.02 -3.27
N LEU A 26 3.81 0.20 -2.76
CA LEU A 26 4.34 0.62 -1.47
C LEU A 26 3.66 -0.14 -0.31
N ILE A 27 2.32 -0.22 -0.33
CA ILE A 27 1.55 -0.93 0.71
C ILE A 27 1.89 -2.43 0.69
N PHE A 28 1.79 -3.10 -0.47
CA PHE A 28 2.10 -4.53 -0.57
C PHE A 28 3.56 -4.84 -0.29
N GLY A 29 4.49 -3.99 -0.75
CA GLY A 29 5.91 -4.11 -0.44
C GLY A 29 6.18 -4.01 1.05
N SER A 30 5.55 -3.05 1.74
CA SER A 30 5.69 -2.91 3.20
C SER A 30 5.16 -4.13 3.95
N ILE A 31 4.03 -4.70 3.52
CA ILE A 31 3.46 -5.91 4.11
C ILE A 31 4.41 -7.10 3.90
N LEU A 32 4.95 -7.27 2.70
CA LEU A 32 5.91 -8.35 2.41
C LEU A 32 7.16 -8.24 3.28
N VAL A 33 7.72 -7.03 3.41
CA VAL A 33 8.88 -6.79 4.28
C VAL A 33 8.55 -7.16 5.72
N LEU A 34 7.39 -6.75 6.23
CA LEU A 34 6.96 -7.09 7.59
C LEU A 34 6.76 -8.60 7.80
N ILE A 35 6.23 -9.31 6.80
CA ILE A 35 6.09 -10.77 6.86
C ILE A 35 7.46 -11.44 6.93
N VAL A 36 8.38 -11.09 6.02
CA VAL A 36 9.73 -11.66 6.00
C VAL A 36 10.46 -11.36 7.32
N TRP A 37 10.34 -10.12 7.80
CA TRP A 37 10.92 -9.73 9.08
C TRP A 37 10.32 -10.52 10.26
N ALA A 38 8.99 -10.68 10.30
CA ALA A 38 8.32 -11.44 11.35
C ALA A 38 8.75 -12.91 11.34
N ILE A 39 8.89 -13.52 10.16
CA ILE A 39 9.38 -14.90 10.05
C ILE A 39 10.81 -15.00 10.58
N ASN A 40 11.73 -14.14 10.14
CA ASN A 40 13.13 -14.17 10.57
C ASN A 40 13.33 -13.80 12.04
N SER A 41 12.46 -12.93 12.59
CA SER A 41 12.55 -12.47 13.98
C SER A 41 11.91 -13.44 14.96
N ALA A 42 10.79 -14.07 14.60
CA ALA A 42 10.06 -14.98 15.49
C ALA A 42 10.58 -16.42 15.36
N TYR A 43 11.05 -16.80 14.18
CA TYR A 43 11.62 -18.10 13.89
C TYR A 43 13.07 -17.92 13.46
N ALA A 44 13.98 -18.73 14.01
CA ALA A 44 15.38 -18.76 13.59
C ALA A 44 15.52 -19.46 12.23
N ILE A 45 14.85 -18.94 11.21
CA ILE A 45 14.98 -19.35 9.82
C ILE A 45 15.97 -18.37 9.20
N ASN A 46 17.22 -18.48 9.60
CA ASN A 46 18.34 -17.75 9.02
C ASN A 46 19.56 -18.68 9.01
#